data_AF-A0A931MVQ0-F1
#
_entry.id   AF-A0A931MVQ0-F1
#
_cell.length_a   1.000
_cell.length_b   1.000
_cell.length_c   1.000
_cell.angle_alpha   90.00
_cell.angle_beta   90.00
_cell.angle_gamma   90.00
#
_symmetry.space_group_name_H-M   'P 1'
#
loop_
_entity.id
_entity.type
_entity.pdbx_description
1 polymer ?
#
loop_
_entity_poly.entity_id
_entity_poly.type
_entity_poly.pdbx_seq_one_letter_code
_entity_poly.pdbx_strand_id
1 'polypeptide(L)' 'MGQIDDWLRERNHKEFICWNCKSELSREEIITVEKGYKLSLELCFECYMDEGK' A
#
# COMPACT_ATOMS: atom_id res chain seq x y z
N MET A 1 25.53 -9.82 12.23
CA MET A 1 24.52 -8.94 11.60
C MET A 1 23.29 -8.98 12.49
N GLY A 2 22.95 -7.84 13.09
CA GLY A 2 22.00 -7.76 14.20
C GLY A 2 20.55 -7.71 13.74
N GLN A 3 19.63 -8.26 14.55
CA GLN A 3 18.17 -8.29 14.30
C GLN A 3 17.55 -6.92 13.96
N ILE A 4 18.21 -5.83 14.33
CA ILE A 4 17.76 -4.46 14.05
C ILE A 4 17.83 -4.15 12.55
N ASP A 5 18.82 -4.68 11.83
CA ASP A 5 18.97 -4.47 10.38
C ASP A 5 17.85 -5.16 9.58
N ASP A 6 17.46 -6.38 9.98
CA ASP A 6 16.34 -7.10 9.37
C ASP A 6 15.01 -6.37 9.62
N TRP A 7 14.78 -5.93 10.85
CA TRP A 7 13.56 -5.21 11.22
C TRP A 7 13.44 -3.84 10.52
N LEU A 8 14.57 -3.14 10.36
CA LEU A 8 14.63 -1.90 9.58
C LEU A 8 14.38 -2.16 8.09
N ARG A 9 14.89 -3.25 7.52
CA ARG A 9 14.60 -3.62 6.13
C ARG A 9 13.11 -3.90 5.94
N GLU A 10 12.49 -4.74 6.78
CA GLU A 10 11.05 -5.06 6.70
C GLU A 10 10.16 -3.81 6.78
N ARG A 11 10.51 -2.85 7.64
CA ARG A 11 9.78 -1.56 7.71
C ARG A 11 10.02 -0.67 6.50
N ASN A 12 11.22 -0.69 5.94
CA ASN A 12 11.55 0.09 4.75
C ASN A 12 10.80 -0.40 3.50
N HIS A 13 10.20 -1.59 3.53
CA HIS A 13 9.37 -2.07 2.45
C HIS A 13 7.98 -1.44 2.42
N LYS A 14 7.53 -0.78 3.51
CA LYS A 14 6.21 -0.14 3.61
C LYS A 14 6.28 1.35 3.28
N GLU A 15 6.49 1.66 2.01
CA GLU A 15 6.65 3.03 1.51
C GLU A 15 5.33 3.71 1.13
N PHE A 16 4.21 2.98 1.18
CA PHE A 16 2.92 3.43 0.66
C PHE A 16 1.83 3.43 1.74
N ILE A 17 0.80 4.26 1.57
CA ILE A 17 -0.32 4.35 2.50
C ILE A 17 -1.61 4.17 1.71
N CYS A 18 -2.46 3.22 2.14
CA CYS A 18 -3.78 3.05 1.56
C CYS A 18 -4.60 4.34 1.70
N TRP A 19 -5.10 4.88 0.59
CA TRP A 19 -5.90 6.09 0.58
C TRP A 19 -7.16 5.97 1.46
N ASN A 20 -7.80 4.80 1.47
CA ASN A 20 -9.07 4.57 2.18
C ASN A 20 -8.86 4.29 3.67
N CYS A 21 -8.19 3.18 4.02
CA CYS A 21 -8.07 2.74 5.41
C CYS A 21 -6.82 3.25 6.16
N LYS A 22 -5.93 3.98 5.48
CA LYS A 22 -4.67 4.52 6.03
C LYS A 22 -3.66 3.47 6.52
N SER A 23 -3.84 2.20 6.16
CA SER A 23 -2.86 1.15 6.43
C SER A 23 -1.56 1.39 5.66
N GLU A 24 -0.42 1.11 6.31
CA GLU A 24 0.91 1.08 5.69
C GLU A 24 1.02 -0.14 4.78
N LEU A 25 1.31 0.09 3.51
CA LEU A 25 1.40 -0.90 2.45
C LEU A 25 2.83 -1.03 1.96
N SER A 26 3.22 -2.26 1.69
CA SER A 26 4.39 -2.51 0.87
C SER A 26 4.11 -2.35 -0.61
N ARG A 27 5.18 -2.26 -1.41
CA ARG A 27 5.09 -2.19 -2.87
C ARG A 27 4.38 -3.40 -3.50
N GLU A 28 4.33 -4.54 -2.82
CA GLU A 28 3.64 -5.75 -3.28
C GLU A 28 2.15 -5.74 -2.91
N GLU A 29 1.76 -4.94 -1.92
CA GLU A 29 0.38 -4.83 -1.42
C GLU A 29 -0.40 -3.65 -2.01
N ILE A 30 0.29 -2.72 -2.68
CA ILE A 30 -0.30 -1.53 -3.27
C ILE A 30 -1.00 -1.85 -4.59
N ILE A 31 -2.25 -1.41 -4.70
CA ILE A 31 -3.04 -1.43 -5.93
C ILE A 31 -3.30 0.02 -6.33
N THR A 32 -2.82 0.42 -7.50
CA THR A 32 -3.10 1.74 -8.06
C THR A 32 -4.35 1.67 -8.95
N VAL A 33 -5.39 2.41 -8.57
CA VAL A 33 -6.64 2.52 -9.32
C VAL A 33 -6.71 3.88 -10.00
N GLU A 34 -6.94 3.88 -11.31
CA GLU A 34 -7.17 5.11 -12.08
C GLU A 34 -8.67 5.42 -12.14
N LYS A 35 -9.11 6.48 -11.46
CA LYS A 35 -10.49 6.99 -11.56
C LYS A 35 -10.54 8.19 -12.49
N GLY A 36 -11.05 7.95 -13.70
CA GLY A 36 -11.18 8.97 -14.74
C GLY A 36 -9.84 9.38 -15.33
N TYR A 37 -9.74 10.61 -15.84
CA TYR A 37 -8.59 11.05 -16.64
C TYR A 37 -7.41 11.63 -15.83
N LYS A 38 -7.51 11.77 -14.50
CA LYS A 38 -6.51 12.52 -13.70
C LYS A 38 -6.25 12.05 -12.27
N LEU A 39 -6.93 11.02 -11.77
CA LEU A 39 -6.79 10.59 -10.37
C LEU A 39 -6.31 9.13 -10.31
N SER A 40 -5.11 8.95 -9.77
CA SER A 40 -4.57 7.66 -9.36
C SER A 40 -4.71 7.53 -7.84
N LEU A 41 -5.41 6.50 -7.37
CA LEU A 41 -5.58 6.19 -5.95
C LEU A 41 -4.78 4.94 -5.60
N GLU A 42 -4.02 5.00 -4.53
CA GLU A 42 -3.27 3.88 -3.99
C GLU A 42 -4.11 3.21 -2.90
N LEU A 43 -4.50 1.96 -3.10
CA LEU A 43 -5.37 1.20 -2.21
C LEU A 43 -4.73 -0.13 -1.81
N CYS A 44 -5.13 -0.67 -0.65
CA CYS A 44 -4.84 -2.05 -0.31
C CYS A 44 -5.81 -2.99 -1.03
N PHE A 45 -5.46 -4.28 -1.12
CA PHE A 45 -6.31 -5.31 -1.72
C PHE A 45 -7.74 -5.31 -1.19
N GLU A 46 -7.92 -5.20 0.13
CA GLU A 46 -9.24 -5.22 0.75
C GLU A 46 -10.09 -4.02 0.33
N CYS A 47 -9.52 -2.82 0.32
CA CYS A 47 -10.24 -1.60 -0.10
C CYS A 47 -10.52 -1.59 -1.60
N TYR A 48 -9.62 -2.14 -2.41
CA TYR A 48 -9.85 -2.32 -3.84
C TYR A 48 -11.03 -3.28 -4.11
N MET A 49 -11.08 -4.40 -3.39
CA MET A 49 -12.16 -5.38 -3.51
C MET A 49 -13.52 -4.84 -3.05
N ASP A 50 -13.53 -3.91 -2.08
CA ASP A 50 -14.76 -3.26 -1.60
C ASP A 50 -15.28 -2.21 -2.60
N GLU A 51 -14.39 -1.43 -3.23
CA GLU A 51 -14.76 -0.49 -4.30
C GLU A 51 -15.30 -1.15 -5.58
N GLY A 52 -14.99 -2.43 -5.80
CA GLY A 52 -15.45 -3.19 -6.97
C GLY A 52 -16.86 -3.78 -6.86
N LYS A 53 -17.58 -3.55 -5.75
CA LYS A 53 -18.98 -3.96 -5.55
C LYS A 53 -19.96 -2.83 -5.88
#